data_AF-A0A8X7ZXC5-F1
#
_entry.id   AF-A0A8X7ZXC5-F1
#
_cell.length_a   1.000
_cell.length_b   1.000
_cell.length_c   1.000
_cell.angle_alpha   90.00
_cell.angle_beta   90.00
_cell.angle_gamma   90.00
#
_symmetry.space_group_name_H-M   'P 1'
#
loop_
_entity.id
_entity.type
_entity.pdbx_description
1 polymer ?
#
loop_
_entity_poly.entity_id
_entity_poly.type
_entity_poly.pdbx_seq_one_letter_code
_entity_poly.pdbx_strand_id
1 'polypeptide(L)'
;MMASDQTSQGAQAAQRTATILAIGTANPANFIYQDDYPDYYFRVTGSEHMTDLKGKFKRLCEKSEVRKCHFHLTEEILNKNPTMCTYDDPSLDVCQDVLVTEVPKLGMEAVGVSCQCREIRAGIGHCYVKEIPYV
;
A
#
# COMPACT_ATOMS: atom_id res chain seq x y z
N MET A 1 -26.60 -1.71 -53.16
CA MET A 1 -27.45 -1.93 -51.97
C MET A 1 -26.50 -1.91 -50.78
N MET A 2 -26.27 -0.73 -50.20
CA MET A 2 -25.31 -0.55 -49.10
C MET A 2 -26.02 -0.90 -47.80
N ALA A 3 -25.57 -1.97 -47.15
CA ALA A 3 -25.99 -2.31 -45.79
C ALA A 3 -25.39 -1.26 -44.85
N SER A 4 -26.25 -0.52 -44.17
CA SER A 4 -25.88 0.37 -43.08
C SER A 4 -25.44 -0.48 -41.89
N ASP A 5 -24.14 -0.44 -41.57
CA ASP A 5 -23.61 -0.86 -40.27
C ASP A 5 -24.29 -0.03 -39.18
N GLN A 6 -25.21 -0.65 -38.44
CA GLN A 6 -25.71 -0.10 -37.20
C GLN A 6 -24.62 -0.27 -36.15
N THR A 7 -23.78 0.76 -35.99
CA THR A 7 -22.89 0.91 -34.84
C THR A 7 -23.69 0.69 -33.57
N SER A 8 -23.39 -0.39 -32.84
CA SER A 8 -24.00 -0.73 -31.55
C SER A 8 -23.50 0.22 -30.45
N GLN A 9 -23.81 1.51 -30.57
CA GLN A 9 -23.66 2.49 -29.49
C GLN A 9 -24.94 2.45 -28.64
N GLY A 10 -25.01 1.51 -27.70
CA GLY A 10 -26.22 1.35 -26.90
C GLY A 10 -26.20 0.22 -25.89
N ALA A 11 -25.05 -0.13 -25.30
CA ALA A 11 -25.03 -1.00 -24.13
C ALA A 11 -25.33 -0.15 -22.89
N GLN A 12 -26.62 -0.08 -22.53
CA GLN A 12 -27.20 0.40 -21.26
C GLN A 12 -26.23 1.16 -20.34
N ALA A 13 -26.08 2.47 -20.57
CA ALA A 13 -25.62 3.36 -19.50
C ALA A 13 -26.70 3.33 -18.42
N ALA A 14 -26.53 2.45 -17.43
CA ALA A 14 -27.41 2.44 -16.28
C ALA A 14 -27.40 3.85 -15.70
N GLN A 15 -28.58 4.48 -15.68
CA GLN A 15 -28.85 5.76 -15.05
C GLN A 15 -28.83 5.54 -13.52
N ARG A 16 -27.71 5.05 -13.01
CA ARG A 16 -27.50 4.58 -11.65
C ARG A 16 -26.32 5.33 -11.08
N THR A 17 -26.56 6.07 -10.01
CA THR A 17 -25.51 6.67 -9.19
C THR A 17 -24.56 5.58 -8.69
N ALA A 18 -23.26 5.81 -8.78
CA ALA A 18 -22.27 4.91 -8.21
C ALA A 18 -22.42 4.91 -6.68
N THR A 19 -22.55 3.72 -6.09
CA THR A 19 -22.74 3.54 -4.64
C THR A 19 -21.68 2.58 -4.12
N ILE A 20 -21.13 2.88 -2.94
CA ILE A 20 -20.21 1.97 -2.24
C ILE A 20 -21.03 0.83 -1.62
N LEU A 21 -20.78 -0.40 -2.06
CA LEU A 21 -21.50 -1.59 -1.57
C LEU A 21 -20.79 -2.27 -0.41
N ALA A 22 -19.47 -2.22 -0.37
CA ALA A 22 -18.65 -2.80 0.69
C ALA A 22 -17.29 -2.09 0.76
N ILE A 23 -16.68 -2.10 1.95
CA ILE A 23 -15.30 -1.64 2.19
C ILE A 23 -14.61 -2.74 2.98
N GLY A 24 -13.40 -3.10 2.55
CA GLY A 24 -12.55 -4.06 3.24
C GLY A 24 -11.13 -3.51 3.25
N THR A 25 -10.44 -3.69 4.36
CA THR A 25 -9.06 -3.23 4.55
C THR A 25 -8.20 -4.41 5.00
N ALA A 26 -6.92 -4.37 4.67
CA ALA A 26 -5.93 -5.33 5.12
C ALA A 26 -4.60 -4.59 5.33
N ASN A 27 -3.89 -4.96 6.38
CA ASN A 27 -2.62 -4.38 6.76
C ASN A 27 -1.57 -5.49 6.93
N PRO A 28 -0.29 -5.23 6.63
CA PRO A 28 0.79 -6.14 6.99
C PRO A 28 0.78 -6.47 8.49
N ALA A 29 1.18 -7.70 8.84
CA ALA A 29 1.18 -8.15 10.23
C ALA A 29 2.13 -7.36 11.14
N ASN A 30 3.28 -6.96 10.61
CA ASN A 30 4.29 -6.18 11.33
C ASN A 30 3.88 -4.70 11.43
N PHE A 31 4.11 -4.11 12.61
CA PHE A 31 3.85 -2.70 12.86
C PHE A 31 4.89 -2.12 13.81
N ILE A 32 5.09 -0.81 13.72
CA ILE A 32 6.02 -0.06 14.57
C ILE A 32 5.25 1.13 15.16
N TYR A 33 5.43 1.37 16.47
CA TYR A 33 4.89 2.55 17.11
C TYR A 33 5.66 3.80 16.69
N GLN A 34 4.94 4.89 16.50
CA GLN A 34 5.54 6.14 16.03
C GLN A 34 6.56 6.71 17.03
N ASP A 35 6.39 6.43 18.32
CA ASP A 35 7.31 6.83 19.40
C ASP A 35 8.67 6.10 19.28
N ASP A 36 8.66 4.83 18.87
CA ASP A 36 9.87 4.01 18.70
C ASP A 36 10.50 4.16 17.30
N TYR A 37 9.75 4.71 16.34
CA TYR A 37 10.15 4.79 14.94
C TYR A 37 11.45 5.59 14.71
N PRO A 38 11.71 6.73 15.37
CA PRO A 38 12.99 7.43 15.26
C PRO A 38 14.19 6.58 15.69
N ASP A 39 14.06 5.80 16.76
CA ASP A 39 15.16 4.95 17.25
C ASP A 39 15.36 3.76 16.32
N TYR A 40 14.27 3.13 15.90
CA TYR A 40 14.28 2.07 14.89
C TYR A 40 14.95 2.52 13.59
N TYR A 41 14.47 3.61 12.98
CA TYR A 41 14.91 4.07 11.66
C TYR A 41 16.40 4.38 11.63
N PHE A 42 16.90 5.13 12.62
CA PHE A 42 18.32 5.51 12.67
C PHE A 42 19.24 4.32 12.98
N ARG A 43 18.75 3.30 13.69
CA ARG A 43 19.48 2.05 13.92
C ARG A 43 19.60 1.23 12.64
N VAL A 44 18.48 0.94 11.97
CA VAL A 44 18.48 0.08 10.78
C VAL A 44 19.19 0.71 9.57
N THR A 45 19.25 2.04 9.51
CA THR A 45 19.97 2.80 8.47
C THR A 45 21.42 3.15 8.84
N GLY A 46 21.95 2.63 9.96
CA GLY A 46 23.34 2.90 10.39
C GLY A 46 23.65 4.37 10.66
N SER A 47 22.62 5.18 10.93
CA SER A 47 22.69 6.64 10.98
C SER A 47 22.66 7.21 12.40
N GLU A 48 22.82 6.39 13.44
CA GLU A 48 22.73 6.81 14.86
C GLU A 48 23.67 7.96 15.25
N HIS A 49 24.79 8.11 14.54
CA HIS A 49 25.75 9.19 14.74
C HIS A 49 25.19 10.57 14.36
N MET A 50 24.12 10.65 13.57
CA MET A 50 23.48 11.89 13.12
C MET A 50 22.45 12.42 14.13
N THR A 51 22.92 12.77 15.33
CA THR A 51 22.06 13.11 16.47
C THR A 51 21.16 14.33 16.27
N ASP A 52 21.63 15.39 15.59
CA ASP A 52 20.80 16.56 15.27
C ASP A 52 19.65 16.22 14.31
N LEU A 53 19.95 15.39 13.30
CA LEU A 53 18.95 14.92 12.35
C LEU A 53 17.91 14.03 13.03
N LYS A 54 18.37 13.13 13.93
CA LYS A 54 17.48 12.29 14.75
C LYS A 54 16.57 13.14 15.64
N GLY A 55 17.09 14.20 16.24
CA GLY A 55 16.30 15.15 17.04
C GLY A 55 15.21 15.86 16.22
N LYS A 56 15.53 16.29 14.99
CA LYS A 56 14.53 16.87 14.07
C LYS A 56 13.49 15.84 13.64
N PHE A 57 13.91 14.63 13.30
CA PHE A 57 13.02 13.55 12.89
C PHE A 57 12.05 13.13 13.99
N LYS A 58 12.52 13.04 15.24
CA LYS A 58 11.67 12.79 16.40
C LYS A 58 10.55 13.81 16.55
N ARG A 59 10.86 15.11 16.41
CA ARG A 59 9.85 16.18 16.44
C ARG A 59 8.82 16.07 15.32
N LEU A 60 9.23 15.60 14.13
CA LEU A 60 8.31 15.34 13.03
C LEU A 60 7.37 14.17 13.35
N CYS A 61 7.90 13.09 13.93
CA CYS A 61 7.13 11.93 14.35
C CYS A 61 6.09 12.30 15.42
N GLU A 62 6.49 13.06 16.44
CA GLU A 62 5.58 13.55 17.50
C GLU A 62 4.43 14.42 16.95
N LYS A 63 4.70 15.21 15.90
CA LYS A 63 3.70 16.09 15.27
C LYS A 63 2.86 15.43 14.19
N SER A 64 3.20 14.21 13.77
CA SER A 64 2.51 13.52 12.68
C SER A 64 1.12 13.01 13.04
N GLU A 65 0.76 13.03 14.34
CA GLU A 65 -0.48 12.46 14.88
C GLU A 65 -0.70 10.96 14.57
N VAL A 66 0.36 10.28 14.10
CA VAL A 66 0.39 8.84 13.85
C VAL A 66 0.70 8.11 15.15
N ARG A 67 -0.06 7.05 15.46
CA ARG A 67 0.22 6.20 16.63
C ARG A 67 1.11 5.00 16.29
N LYS A 68 0.81 4.33 15.17
CA LYS A 68 1.54 3.17 14.67
C LYS A 68 1.39 3.10 13.16
N CYS A 69 2.40 2.54 12.50
CA CYS A 69 2.36 2.24 11.07
C CYS A 69 2.62 0.76 10.84
N HIS A 70 1.87 0.16 9.93
CA HIS A 70 2.08 -1.21 9.50
C HIS A 70 3.07 -1.25 8.34
N PHE A 71 4.07 -2.12 8.42
CA PHE A 71 5.13 -2.23 7.42
C PHE A 71 5.34 -3.68 7.01
N HIS A 72 5.44 -3.92 5.70
CA HIS A 72 5.92 -5.21 5.21
C HIS A 72 7.44 -5.38 5.46
N LEU A 73 8.21 -4.29 5.34
CA LEU A 73 9.65 -4.30 5.57
C LEU A 73 9.96 -4.49 7.07
N THR A 74 10.50 -5.66 7.41
CA THR A 74 11.01 -6.00 8.74
C THR A 74 12.52 -5.81 8.80
N GLU A 75 13.11 -5.75 10.01
CA GLU A 75 14.57 -5.70 10.15
C GLU A 75 15.26 -6.87 9.44
N GLU A 76 14.65 -8.05 9.41
CA GLU A 76 15.20 -9.22 8.71
C GLU A 76 15.31 -8.98 7.19
N ILE A 77 14.27 -8.39 6.58
CA ILE A 77 14.26 -8.06 5.15
C ILE A 77 15.29 -6.96 4.86
N LEU A 78 15.37 -5.95 5.72
CA LEU A 78 16.32 -4.85 5.57
C LEU A 78 17.78 -5.33 5.73
N ASN A 79 18.06 -6.20 6.70
CA ASN A 79 19.39 -6.77 6.90
C ASN A 79 19.84 -7.66 5.73
N LYS A 80 18.91 -8.33 5.05
CA LYS A 80 19.19 -9.09 3.81
C LYS A 80 19.44 -8.19 2.60
N ASN A 81 18.98 -6.93 2.64
CA ASN A 81 19.02 -5.99 1.52
C ASN A 81 19.59 -4.62 1.97
N PRO A 82 20.88 -4.54 2.33
CA PRO A 82 21.47 -3.33 2.90
C PRO A 82 21.47 -2.11 1.96
N THR A 83 21.35 -2.32 0.65
CA THR A 83 21.21 -1.25 -0.35
C THR A 83 19.92 -0.45 -0.17
N MET A 84 18.89 -1.03 0.46
CA MET A 84 17.64 -0.32 0.80
C MET A 84 17.82 0.64 1.99
N CYS A 85 18.85 0.42 2.81
CA CYS A 85 19.12 1.19 4.02
C CYS A 85 20.19 2.27 3.81
N THR A 86 20.83 2.29 2.64
CA THR A 86 21.90 3.21 2.29
C THR A 86 21.37 4.26 1.33
N TYR A 87 21.71 5.53 1.60
CA TYR A 87 21.28 6.64 0.77
C TYR A 87 21.95 6.57 -0.62
N ASP A 88 21.15 6.78 -1.67
CA ASP A 88 21.54 6.76 -3.09
C ASP A 88 22.09 5.43 -3.64
N ASP A 89 22.00 4.34 -2.89
CA ASP A 89 22.36 3.01 -3.39
C ASP A 89 21.27 2.44 -4.32
N PRO A 90 21.66 1.70 -5.37
CA PRO A 90 20.71 1.08 -6.30
C PRO A 90 19.92 -0.02 -5.59
N SER A 91 18.65 0.27 -5.30
CA SER A 91 17.73 -0.64 -4.59
C SER A 91 16.39 -0.86 -5.32
N LEU A 92 16.25 -0.34 -6.55
CA LEU A 92 15.00 -0.40 -7.31
C LEU A 92 14.55 -1.85 -7.59
N ASP A 93 15.45 -2.70 -8.09
CA ASP A 93 15.11 -4.08 -8.44
C ASP A 93 14.64 -4.86 -7.21
N VAL A 94 15.34 -4.71 -6.09
CA VAL A 94 14.96 -5.32 -4.80
C VAL A 94 13.60 -4.81 -4.32
N CYS A 95 13.35 -3.49 -4.42
CA CYS A 95 12.06 -2.92 -4.08
C CYS A 95 10.94 -3.53 -4.95
N GLN A 96 11.19 -3.70 -6.25
CA GLN A 96 10.21 -4.26 -7.18
C GLN A 96 9.93 -5.73 -6.91
N ASP A 97 10.95 -6.54 -6.62
CA ASP A 97 10.79 -7.96 -6.27
C ASP A 97 9.84 -8.14 -5.07
N VAL A 98 9.96 -7.26 -4.07
CA VAL A 98 9.05 -7.22 -2.92
C VAL A 98 7.65 -6.74 -3.35
N LEU A 99 7.56 -5.59 -4.01
CA LEU A 99 6.27 -4.94 -4.31
C LEU A 99 5.39 -5.74 -5.26
N VAL A 100 5.97 -6.34 -6.31
CA VAL A 100 5.25 -7.15 -7.32
C VAL A 100 4.54 -8.33 -6.67
N THR A 101 5.09 -8.85 -5.58
CA THR A 101 4.53 -9.99 -4.86
C THR A 101 3.57 -9.56 -3.76
N GLU A 102 3.94 -8.56 -2.96
CA GLU A 102 3.25 -8.25 -1.70
C GLU A 102 2.06 -7.30 -1.88
N VAL A 103 2.13 -6.37 -2.84
CA VAL A 103 1.00 -5.46 -3.12
C VAL A 103 -0.25 -6.25 -3.58
N PRO A 104 -0.17 -7.21 -4.53
CA PRO A 104 -1.33 -8.01 -4.91
C PRO A 104 -1.87 -8.90 -3.79
N LYS A 105 -1.00 -9.47 -2.94
CA LYS A 105 -1.42 -10.28 -1.78
C LYS A 105 -2.26 -9.46 -0.81
N LEU A 106 -1.76 -8.27 -0.42
CA LEU A 106 -2.47 -7.39 0.50
C LEU A 106 -3.80 -6.91 -0.09
N GLY A 107 -3.82 -6.60 -1.40
CA GLY A 107 -5.05 -6.27 -2.11
C GLY A 107 -6.06 -7.42 -2.09
N MET A 108 -5.61 -8.66 -2.26
CA MET A 108 -6.47 -9.85 -2.20
C MET A 108 -7.06 -10.06 -0.80
N GLU A 109 -6.28 -9.83 0.26
CA GLU A 109 -6.78 -9.91 1.64
C GLU A 109 -7.87 -8.86 1.90
N ALA A 110 -7.67 -7.61 1.47
CA ALA A 110 -8.66 -6.55 1.60
C ALA A 110 -9.96 -6.87 0.83
N VAL A 111 -9.84 -7.41 -0.39
CA VAL A 111 -10.99 -7.91 -1.17
C VAL A 111 -11.68 -9.07 -0.45
N GLY A 112 -10.93 -9.98 0.16
CA GLY A 112 -11.47 -11.08 0.96
C GLY A 112 -12.33 -10.61 2.13
N VAL A 113 -11.93 -9.52 2.80
CA VAL A 113 -12.71 -8.91 3.90
C VAL A 113 -14.02 -8.29 3.40
N SER A 114 -14.00 -7.60 2.26
CA SER A 114 -15.19 -6.92 1.70
C SER A 114 -16.18 -7.85 0.98
N CYS A 115 -15.68 -8.87 0.28
CA CYS A 115 -16.47 -9.74 -0.59
C CYS A 115 -16.96 -11.01 0.12
N GLN A 116 -17.55 -10.88 1.31
CA GLN A 116 -18.11 -12.02 2.04
C GLN A 116 -19.34 -12.61 1.33
N CYS A 117 -20.05 -11.82 0.51
CA CYS A 117 -21.17 -12.29 -0.32
C CYS A 117 -20.69 -12.75 -1.70
N ARG A 118 -21.03 -14.00 -2.07
CA ARG A 118 -20.65 -14.66 -3.34
C ARG A 118 -21.11 -13.87 -4.59
N GLU A 119 -22.22 -13.14 -4.47
CA GLU A 119 -22.78 -12.30 -5.54
C GLU A 119 -21.88 -11.12 -5.93
N ILE A 120 -21.19 -10.50 -4.95
CA ILE A 120 -20.29 -9.37 -5.21
C ILE A 120 -19.09 -9.84 -6.04
N ARG A 121 -18.52 -10.99 -5.70
CA ARG A 121 -17.31 -11.53 -6.37
C ARG A 121 -17.54 -11.93 -7.82
N ALA A 122 -18.72 -12.45 -8.16
CA ALA A 122 -19.04 -12.89 -9.52
C ALA A 122 -19.44 -11.74 -10.46
N GLY A 123 -19.81 -10.56 -9.91
CA GLY A 123 -20.29 -9.41 -10.67
C GLY A 123 -19.25 -8.31 -10.95
N ILE A 124 -17.97 -8.52 -10.61
CA ILE A 124 -16.93 -7.49 -10.78
C ILE A 124 -16.56 -7.36 -12.26
N GLY A 125 -16.99 -6.26 -12.89
CA GLY A 125 -16.64 -5.95 -14.28
C GLY A 125 -15.38 -5.09 -14.45
N HIS A 126 -14.97 -4.35 -13.42
CA HIS A 126 -13.79 -3.50 -13.42
C HIS A 126 -13.12 -3.53 -12.05
N CYS A 127 -11.78 -3.58 -12.05
CA CYS A 127 -10.96 -3.50 -10.84
C CYS A 127 -10.09 -2.25 -10.91
N TYR A 128 -10.10 -1.44 -9.86
CA TYR A 128 -9.23 -0.28 -9.70
C TYR A 128 -8.41 -0.46 -8.43
N VAL A 129 -7.10 -0.26 -8.54
CA VAL A 129 -6.19 -0.29 -7.40
C VAL A 129 -5.82 1.15 -7.04
N LYS A 130 -6.05 1.52 -5.79
CA LYS A 130 -5.67 2.82 -5.26
C LYS A 130 -4.99 2.64 -3.90
N GLU A 131 -3.82 3.22 -3.76
CA GLU A 131 -3.14 3.32 -2.47
C GLU A 131 -3.88 4.33 -1.59
N ILE A 132 -4.19 3.94 -0.35
CA ILE A 132 -4.80 4.83 0.64
C ILE A 132 -3.72 5.13 1.68
N PRO A 133 -3.09 6.31 1.65
CA PRO A 133 -2.21 6.71 2.73
C PRO A 133 -3.10 6.94 3.97
N TYR A 134 -2.66 6.45 5.14
CA TYR A 134 -3.24 6.71 6.47
C TYR A 134 -4.45 5.87 6.95
N VAL A 135 -4.52 4.57 6.64
CA VAL A 135 -5.47 3.64 7.30
C VAL A 135 -4.85 2.91 8.49
#